data_AF-A0A2H4H1U4-F1
#
_entry.id   AF-A0A2H4H1U4-F1
#
_cell.length_a   1.000
_cell.length_b   1.000
_cell.length_c   1.000
_cell.angle_alpha   90.00
_cell.angle_beta   90.00
_cell.angle_gamma   90.00
#
_symmetry.space_group_name_H-M   'P 1'
#
loop_
_entity.id
_entity.type
_entity.pdbx_description
1 polymer ?
#
loop_
_entity_poly.entity_id
_entity_poly.type
_entity_poly.pdbx_seq_one_letter_code
_entity_poly.pdbx_strand_id
1 'polypeptide(L)' 'VKKILECICVNCGKLKADISDPNFPDKIRHIRDPKARMAVVWAHCK' A
#
# COMPACT_ATOMS: atom_id res chain seq x y z
N VAL A 1 -8.69 -7.72 -8.00
CA VAL A 1 -7.31 -8.17 -8.31
C VAL A 1 -6.43 -7.06 -8.89
N LYS A 2 -6.88 -6.31 -9.92
CA LYS A 2 -6.12 -5.21 -10.56
C LYS A 2 -5.38 -4.26 -9.59
N LYS A 3 -6.07 -3.70 -8.58
CA LYS A 3 -5.47 -2.77 -7.61
C LYS A 3 -4.29 -3.36 -6.84
N ILE A 4 -4.28 -4.67 -6.58
CA ILE A 4 -3.19 -5.33 -5.85
C ILE A 4 -1.93 -5.35 -6.72
N LEU A 5 -2.08 -5.75 -7.98
CA LEU A 5 -0.97 -5.81 -8.96
C LEU A 5 -0.36 -4.43 -9.26
N GLU A 6 -1.15 -3.37 -9.10
CA GLU A 6 -0.65 -1.99 -9.23
C GLU A 6 0.23 -1.60 -8.04
N CYS A 7 -0.08 -2.08 -6.83
CA CYS A 7 0.66 -1.76 -5.60
C CYS A 7 1.85 -2.67 -5.29
N ILE A 8 1.95 -3.85 -5.90
CA ILE A 8 3.03 -4.81 -5.64
C ILE A 8 3.98 -4.93 -6.84
N CYS A 9 5.26 -5.16 -6.57
CA CYS A 9 6.21 -5.54 -7.60
C CYS A 9 5.92 -6.98 -8.03
N VAL A 10 5.57 -7.18 -9.32
CA VAL A 10 5.28 -8.49 -9.88
C VAL A 10 6.49 -9.43 -9.95
N ASN A 11 7.71 -8.88 -9.83
CA ASN A 11 8.96 -9.66 -9.86
C ASN A 11 9.38 -10.18 -8.48
N CYS A 12 9.10 -9.45 -7.40
CA CYS A 12 9.54 -9.82 -6.04
C CYS A 12 8.42 -9.93 -5.00
N GLY A 13 7.17 -9.64 -5.36
CA GLY A 13 6.00 -9.72 -4.48
C GLY A 13 5.93 -8.65 -3.38
N LYS A 14 6.93 -7.76 -3.30
CA LYS A 14 6.97 -6.69 -2.29
C LYS A 14 6.06 -5.54 -2.66
N LEU A 15 5.54 -4.85 -1.65
CA LEU A 15 4.80 -3.61 -1.82
C LEU A 15 5.72 -2.55 -2.43
N LYS A 16 5.24 -1.82 -3.44
CA LYS A 16 5.96 -0.72 -4.10
C LYS A 16 6.03 0.54 -3.24
N ALA A 17 5.12 0.69 -2.29
CA ALA A 17 5.16 1.80 -1.34
C ALA A 17 6.48 1.78 -0.58
N ASP A 18 7.21 2.89 -0.65
CA ASP A 18 8.49 2.99 0.01
C ASP A 18 8.27 3.16 1.52
N ILE A 19 8.56 2.11 2.27
CA ILE A 19 8.57 2.12 3.73
C ILE A 19 9.65 3.06 4.29
N SER A 20 10.52 3.62 3.44
CA SER A 20 11.44 4.69 3.83
C SER A 20 10.75 6.01 4.15
N ASP A 21 9.51 6.25 3.69
CA ASP A 21 8.73 7.41 4.13
C ASP A 21 8.10 7.08 5.49
N PRO A 22 8.60 7.65 6.61
CA PRO A 22 8.08 7.37 7.94
C PRO A 22 6.59 7.74 8.09
N ASN A 23 6.07 8.62 7.23
CA ASN A 23 4.65 9.00 7.27
C ASN A 23 3.72 7.93 6.70
N PHE A 24 4.22 7.05 5.82
CA PHE A 24 3.38 6.02 5.21
C PHE A 24 2.96 4.96 6.24
N PRO A 25 3.86 4.32 7.01
CA PRO A 25 3.52 3.38 8.08
C PRO A 25 2.51 3.94 9.07
N ASP A 26 2.67 5.20 9.50
CA ASP A 26 1.77 5.83 10.46
C ASP A 26 0.36 6.01 9.89
N LYS A 27 0.23 6.39 8.62
CA LYS A 27 -1.08 6.51 7.96
C LYS A 27 -1.81 5.18 7.85
N ILE A 28 -1.11 4.08 7.54
CA ILE A 28 -1.73 2.75 7.39
C ILE A 28 -1.94 2.02 8.72
N ARG A 29 -1.15 2.27 9.78
CA ARG A 29 -1.28 1.53 11.04
C ARG A 29 -2.62 1.76 11.75
N HIS A 30 -3.19 2.95 11.59
CA HIS A 30 -4.43 3.35 12.27
C HIS A 30 -5.70 2.89 11.54
N ILE A 31 -5.58 2.44 10.28
CA ILE A 31 -6.72 2.00 9.48
C ILE A 31 -6.99 0.52 9.72
N ARG A 32 -8.04 0.24 10.51
CA ARG A 32 -8.47 -1.13 10.83
C ARG A 32 -9.22 -1.80 9.69
N ASP A 33 -10.03 -1.05 8.95
CA ASP A 33 -10.81 -1.58 7.84
C ASP A 33 -9.89 -1.98 6.66
N PRO A 34 -9.87 -3.26 6.25
CA PRO A 34 -8.98 -3.74 5.19
C PRO A 34 -9.23 -3.06 3.85
N LYS A 35 -10.48 -2.67 3.55
CA LYS A 35 -10.87 -2.07 2.27
C LYS A 35 -10.38 -0.62 2.19
N ALA A 36 -10.55 0.15 3.26
CA ALA A 36 -10.02 1.51 3.42
C ALA A 36 -8.49 1.51 3.42
N ARG A 37 -7.86 0.55 4.11
CA ARG A 37 -6.40 0.42 4.13
C ARG A 37 -5.85 0.19 2.72
N MET A 38 -6.46 -0.73 1.97
CA MET A 38 -6.06 -0.97 0.58
C MET A 38 -6.27 0.24 -0.33
N ALA A 39 -7.30 1.06 -0.09
CA ALA A 39 -7.53 2.28 -0.85
C ALA A 39 -6.40 3.30 -0.65
N VAL A 40 -5.91 3.46 0.58
CA VAL A 40 -4.77 4.35 0.90
C VAL A 40 -3.47 3.83 0.30
N VAL A 41 -3.19 2.53 0.46
CA VAL A 41 -2.02 1.90 -0.17
C VAL A 41 -2.04 2.10 -1.69
N TRP A 42 -3.20 1.93 -2.32
CA TRP A 42 -3.36 2.11 -3.76
C TRP A 42 -3.22 3.57 -4.21
N ALA A 43 -3.78 4.52 -3.47
CA ALA A 43 -3.60 5.94 -3.77
C ALA A 43 -2.13 6.38 -3.67
N HIS A 44 -1.34 5.72 -2.82
CA HIS A 44 0.09 5.99 -2.68
C HIS A 44 0.95 5.31 -3.76
N CYS A 45 0.51 4.16 -4.29
CA CYS A 45 1.26 3.41 -5.31
C CYS A 45 0.84 3.71 -6.76
N LYS A 46 -0.23 4.49 -6.97
CA LYS A 46 -0.70 4.91 -8.29
C LYS A 46 0.21 5.96 -8.90
#